data_AF-A0A915CI04-F1
#
_entry.id   AF-A0A915CI04-F1
#
_cell.length_a   1.000
_cell.length_b   1.000
_cell.length_c   1.000
_cell.angle_alpha   90.00
_cell.angle_beta   90.00
_cell.angle_gamma   90.00
#
_symmetry.space_group_name_H-M   'P 1'
#
loop_
_entity.id
_entity.type
_entity.pdbx_description
1 polymer ?
#
loop_
_entity_poly.entity_id
_entity_poly.type
_entity_poly.pdbx_seq_one_letter_code
_entity_poly.pdbx_strand_id
1 'polypeptide(L)'
;FSASARMRFTVIAFALLLTKFAKSQTIIGPCVGGQCPPPAVCLNATDQCVVFTVTTAPPTTCVDKVGPNGVSDCPYRSYLCTNALYSALMRDQCPRTCGYCTGSSSTTCVDLAAPGQASTCPGQSYLCQNAVYRELMRVQCPRTCGYCT
;
A
#
# COMPACT_ATOMS: atom_id res chain seq x y z
N PHE A 1 -1.32 42.99 7.55
CA PHE A 1 -0.83 44.31 7.06
C PHE A 1 0.61 44.48 7.51
N SER A 2 1.46 45.08 6.66
CA SER A 2 2.94 45.21 6.69
C SER A 2 3.72 43.93 6.32
N ALA A 3 4.27 43.81 5.10
CA ALA A 3 5.45 44.50 4.53
C ALA A 3 6.75 43.98 5.14
N SER A 4 7.86 43.71 4.45
CA SER A 4 8.24 43.65 3.04
C SER A 4 9.64 43.00 3.04
N ALA A 5 9.94 42.23 2.00
CA ALA A 5 11.25 41.98 1.40
C ALA A 5 12.53 42.03 2.27
N ARG A 6 13.25 40.89 2.32
CA ARG A 6 14.73 40.84 2.19
C ARG A 6 15.20 39.44 1.80
N MET A 7 15.05 39.18 0.50
CA MET A 7 15.92 38.37 -0.33
C MET A 7 17.40 38.43 0.11
N ARG A 8 17.98 37.28 0.50
CA ARG A 8 19.42 36.95 0.39
C ARG A 8 19.53 35.42 0.21
N PHE A 9 19.41 34.88 -1.00
CA PHE A 9 20.51 34.68 -1.96
C PHE A 9 21.70 33.87 -1.42
N THR A 10 21.50 32.71 -0.78
CA THR A 10 22.62 31.75 -0.54
C THR A 10 22.24 30.27 -0.38
N VAL A 11 21.03 29.81 -0.76
CA VAL A 11 20.69 28.36 -0.64
C VAL A 11 20.01 27.77 -1.90
N ILE A 12 20.13 28.45 -3.04
CA ILE A 12 19.59 27.97 -4.34
C ILE A 12 20.61 27.07 -5.08
N ALA A 13 21.46 26.34 -4.36
CA ALA A 13 22.46 25.44 -4.96
C ALA A 13 22.46 24.01 -4.38
N PHE A 14 21.44 23.66 -3.58
CA PHE A 14 21.18 22.28 -3.14
C PHE A 14 19.76 21.83 -3.53
N ALA A 15 19.23 22.40 -4.60
CA ALA A 15 17.85 22.23 -5.06
C ALA A 15 17.63 21.05 -6.02
N LEU A 16 18.51 20.02 -6.07
CA LEU A 16 18.39 18.98 -7.11
C LEU A 16 18.42 17.51 -6.65
N LEU A 17 18.44 17.16 -5.36
CA LEU A 17 18.44 15.73 -4.99
C LEU A 17 17.46 15.25 -3.90
N LEU A 18 16.59 16.09 -3.33
CA LEU A 18 15.69 15.65 -2.23
C LEU A 18 14.22 16.10 -2.35
N THR A 19 13.68 16.22 -3.57
CA THR A 19 12.24 16.54 -3.78
C THR A 19 11.32 15.31 -3.72
N LYS A 20 11.52 14.36 -2.80
CA LYS A 20 10.59 13.22 -2.64
C LYS A 20 10.45 12.69 -1.19
N PHE A 21 10.47 13.53 -0.17
CA PHE A 21 9.80 13.20 1.10
C PHE A 21 8.53 14.02 1.19
N ALA A 22 7.48 13.60 0.46
CA ALA A 22 6.15 14.11 0.70
C ALA A 22 5.75 13.71 2.12
N LYS A 23 5.68 14.68 3.03
CA LYS A 23 5.01 14.55 4.33
C LYS A 23 3.54 14.25 4.06
N SER A 24 3.18 12.97 3.97
CA SER A 24 1.78 12.54 3.92
C SER A 24 1.22 12.59 5.36
N GLN A 25 0.95 13.81 5.84
CA GLN A 25 0.36 14.07 7.15
C GLN A 25 -1.15 14.29 6.96
N THR A 26 -1.98 13.47 7.62
CA THR A 26 -3.44 13.62 7.58
C THR A 26 -3.91 14.24 8.90
N ILE A 27 -4.62 15.37 8.84
CA ILE A 27 -5.15 16.07 10.02
C ILE A 27 -6.47 15.41 10.42
N ILE A 28 -6.59 14.94 11.66
CA ILE A 28 -7.82 14.34 12.20
C ILE A 28 -8.68 15.37 12.94
N GLY A 29 -8.03 16.36 13.56
CA GLY A 29 -8.73 17.36 14.37
C GLY A 29 -7.78 18.17 15.26
N PRO A 30 -8.30 19.06 16.11
CA PRO A 30 -7.51 19.82 17.07
C PRO A 30 -7.06 18.95 18.25
N CYS A 31 -5.98 19.36 18.93
CA CYS A 31 -5.56 18.68 20.16
C CYS A 31 -6.54 18.98 21.30
N VAL A 32 -6.91 17.96 22.08
CA VAL A 32 -7.74 18.15 23.28
C VAL A 32 -6.84 17.91 24.49
N GLY A 33 -6.51 18.98 25.22
CA GLY A 33 -5.63 18.91 26.40
C GLY A 33 -4.20 18.43 26.07
N GLY A 34 -3.71 18.68 24.85
CA GLY A 34 -2.38 18.24 24.41
C GLY A 34 -2.29 16.72 24.10
N GLN A 35 -3.42 16.02 24.04
CA GLN A 35 -3.48 14.58 23.79
C GLN A 35 -4.29 14.27 22.52
N CYS A 36 -3.89 13.20 21.83
CA CYS A 36 -4.58 12.66 20.67
C CYS A 36 -4.72 11.14 20.83
N PRO A 37 -5.77 10.52 20.23
CA PRO A 37 -5.91 9.07 20.24
C PRO A 37 -4.79 8.41 19.41
N PRO A 38 -4.21 7.27 19.84
CA PRO A 38 -3.28 6.50 19.01
C PRO A 38 -3.98 6.08 17.70
N PRO A 39 -3.34 6.21 16.51
CA PRO A 39 -1.93 6.48 16.23
C PRO A 39 -1.58 7.97 15.95
N ALA A 40 -2.43 8.91 16.33
CA ALA A 40 -2.22 10.33 16.08
C ALA A 40 -1.28 10.98 17.10
N VAL A 41 -0.54 12.00 16.67
CA VAL A 41 0.31 12.82 17.56
C VAL A 41 -0.09 14.29 17.49
N CYS A 42 0.00 14.98 18.61
CA CYS A 42 -0.29 16.42 18.68
C CYS A 42 0.90 17.23 18.16
N LEU A 43 0.64 18.07 17.15
CA LEU A 43 1.62 18.99 16.59
C LEU A 43 1.45 20.36 17.28
N ASN A 44 2.23 20.60 18.33
CA ASN A 44 2.15 21.84 19.15
C ASN A 44 2.35 23.14 18.36
N ALA A 45 2.98 23.07 17.17
CA ALA A 45 3.17 24.21 16.30
C ALA A 45 1.88 24.67 15.60
N THR A 46 0.91 23.77 15.38
CA THR A 46 -0.35 24.05 14.69
C THR A 46 -1.59 23.66 15.49
N ASP A 47 -1.41 23.13 16.70
CA ASP A 47 -2.46 22.63 17.60
C ASP A 47 -3.36 21.56 16.96
N GLN A 48 -2.75 20.68 16.16
CA GLN A 48 -3.45 19.68 15.35
C GLN A 48 -2.98 18.26 15.64
N CYS A 49 -3.94 17.33 15.74
CA CYS A 49 -3.71 15.90 15.72
C CYS A 49 -3.46 15.46 14.27
N VAL A 50 -2.26 14.94 14.01
CA VAL A 50 -1.86 14.43 12.69
C VAL A 50 -1.51 12.95 12.75
N VAL A 51 -1.89 12.22 11.72
CA VAL A 51 -1.39 10.85 11.47
C VAL A 51 -0.31 10.93 10.41
N PHE A 52 0.79 10.26 10.69
CA PHE A 52 1.84 10.00 9.72
C PHE A 52 1.53 8.69 9.03
N THR A 53 0.90 8.75 7.87
CA THR A 53 0.76 7.56 7.02
C THR A 53 2.03 7.44 6.20
N VAL A 54 2.88 6.47 6.55
CA VAL A 54 3.99 6.07 5.67
C VAL A 54 3.37 5.27 4.52
N THR A 55 2.86 5.96 3.52
CA THR A 55 2.42 5.35 2.27
C THR A 55 3.66 5.07 1.43
N THR A 56 4.41 4.03 1.79
CA THR A 56 5.30 3.39 0.82
C THR A 56 4.42 2.84 -0.28
N ALA A 57 4.61 3.34 -1.50
CA ALA A 57 3.92 2.82 -2.67
C ALA A 57 4.02 1.29 -2.67
N PRO A 58 2.93 0.56 -2.93
CA PRO A 58 3.00 -0.89 -3.06
C PRO A 58 4.05 -1.22 -4.13
N PRO A 59 4.88 -2.25 -3.92
CA PRO A 59 5.84 -2.64 -4.94
C PRO A 59 5.09 -2.95 -6.23
N THR A 60 5.48 -2.33 -7.33
CA THR A 60 4.89 -2.54 -8.67
C THR A 60 4.99 -3.99 -9.10
N THR A 61 5.97 -4.72 -8.56
CA THR A 61 6.11 -6.17 -8.65
C THR A 61 5.99 -6.77 -7.25
N CYS A 62 4.82 -7.33 -6.95
CA CYS A 62 4.61 -8.12 -5.74
C CYS A 62 5.21 -9.53 -5.93
N VAL A 63 6.52 -9.64 -5.74
CA VAL A 63 7.25 -10.91 -5.72
C VAL A 63 8.23 -10.94 -4.57
N ASP A 64 8.41 -12.10 -3.96
CA ASP A 64 9.44 -12.29 -2.95
C ASP A 64 10.82 -12.25 -3.63
N LYS A 65 11.74 -11.49 -3.06
CA LYS A 65 13.11 -11.39 -3.56
C LYS A 65 13.85 -12.69 -3.27
N VAL A 66 14.74 -13.03 -4.20
CA VAL A 66 15.62 -14.19 -4.11
C VAL A 66 17.04 -13.74 -3.79
N GLY A 67 17.73 -14.55 -2.99
CA GLY A 67 19.14 -14.33 -2.72
C GLY A 67 20.03 -14.69 -3.92
N PRO A 68 21.36 -14.56 -3.79
CA PRO A 68 22.32 -14.92 -4.84
C PRO A 68 22.24 -16.40 -5.27
N ASN A 69 21.67 -17.26 -4.42
CA ASN A 69 21.44 -18.67 -4.72
C ASN A 69 20.16 -18.93 -5.54
N GLY A 70 19.42 -17.89 -5.92
CA GLY A 70 18.17 -18.02 -6.69
C GLY A 70 16.97 -18.52 -5.88
N VAL A 71 17.13 -18.78 -4.58
CA VAL A 71 16.07 -19.23 -3.67
C VAL A 71 15.63 -18.07 -2.78
N SER A 72 14.32 -17.98 -2.49
CA SER A 72 13.79 -17.02 -1.54
C SER A 72 13.77 -17.61 -0.14
N ASP A 73 14.42 -16.94 0.80
CA ASP A 73 14.40 -17.30 2.23
C ASP A 73 13.13 -16.81 2.95
N CYS A 74 12.23 -16.12 2.22
CA CYS A 74 11.01 -15.55 2.76
C CYS A 74 10.11 -16.56 3.50
N PRO A 75 9.89 -17.80 3.02
CA PRO A 75 9.06 -18.78 3.72
C PRO A 75 9.57 -19.09 5.14
N TYR A 76 10.89 -19.20 5.28
CA TYR A 76 11.56 -19.48 6.56
C TYR A 76 11.59 -18.27 7.49
N ARG A 77 11.42 -17.06 6.95
CA ARG A 77 11.49 -15.78 7.67
C ARG A 77 10.12 -15.13 7.88
N SER A 78 9.03 -15.83 7.55
CA SER A 78 7.64 -15.36 7.70
C SER A 78 7.31 -14.89 9.12
N TYR A 79 7.93 -15.46 10.16
CA TYR A 79 7.76 -14.99 11.53
C TYR A 79 8.24 -13.54 11.77
N LEU A 80 9.10 -12.99 10.91
CA LEU A 80 9.56 -11.60 10.99
C LEU A 80 8.54 -10.61 10.42
N CYS A 81 7.50 -11.07 9.72
CA CYS A 81 6.48 -10.20 9.15
C CYS A 81 5.74 -9.39 10.23
N THR A 82 5.55 -9.95 11.43
CA THR A 82 4.87 -9.31 12.56
C THR A 82 5.82 -8.56 13.50
N ASN A 83 7.14 -8.70 13.30
CA ASN A 83 8.12 -8.02 14.13
C ASN A 83 8.27 -6.56 13.70
N ALA A 84 7.99 -5.61 14.60
CA ALA A 84 8.01 -4.18 14.29
C ALA A 84 9.36 -3.66 13.75
N LEU A 85 10.48 -4.28 14.14
CA LEU A 85 11.81 -3.90 13.65
C LEU A 85 12.06 -4.40 12.21
N TYR A 86 11.49 -5.55 11.85
CA TYR A 86 11.77 -6.21 10.58
C TYR A 86 10.64 -6.09 9.57
N SER A 87 9.46 -5.61 9.97
CA SER A 87 8.28 -5.44 9.11
C SER A 87 8.56 -4.59 7.87
N ALA A 88 9.36 -3.53 8.01
CA ALA A 88 9.78 -2.68 6.89
C ALA A 88 10.66 -3.46 5.90
N LEU A 89 11.67 -4.20 6.40
CA LEU A 89 12.53 -5.05 5.58
C LEU A 89 11.73 -6.16 4.89
N MET A 90 10.81 -6.78 5.62
CA MET A 90 9.97 -7.87 5.12
C MET A 90 8.98 -7.37 4.07
N ARG A 91 8.51 -6.13 4.14
CA ARG A 91 7.73 -5.51 3.06
C ARG A 91 8.52 -5.31 1.78
N ASP A 92 9.82 -5.04 1.88
CA ASP A 92 10.68 -4.81 0.71
C ASP A 92 11.26 -6.10 0.12
N GLN A 93 11.49 -7.12 0.95
CA GLN A 93 12.12 -8.39 0.56
C GLN A 93 11.10 -9.50 0.33
N CYS A 94 10.03 -9.53 1.12
CA CYS A 94 9.06 -10.62 1.17
C CYS A 94 7.61 -10.11 1.10
N PRO A 95 7.26 -9.20 0.17
CA PRO A 95 5.93 -8.61 0.13
C PRO A 95 4.82 -9.65 -0.09
N ARG A 96 5.09 -10.75 -0.83
CA ARG A 96 4.10 -11.84 -1.02
C ARG A 96 3.98 -12.67 0.24
N THR A 97 5.10 -13.16 0.78
CA THR A 97 5.08 -14.04 1.96
C THR A 97 4.42 -13.36 3.17
N CYS A 98 4.61 -12.04 3.33
CA CYS A 98 3.99 -11.30 4.43
C CYS A 98 2.61 -10.72 4.12
N GLY A 99 2.07 -10.94 2.92
CA GLY A 99 0.75 -10.43 2.55
C GLY A 99 0.65 -8.90 2.43
N TYR A 100 1.78 -8.20 2.24
CA TYR A 100 1.81 -6.73 2.08
C TYR A 100 1.34 -6.27 0.69
N CYS A 101 1.09 -7.21 -0.20
CA CYS A 101 0.59 -6.93 -1.52
C CYS A 101 -0.89 -6.61 -1.50
N THR A 102 -1.23 -5.34 -1.33
CA THR A 102 -2.61 -4.84 -1.43
C THR A 102 -3.06 -4.56 -2.88
N GLY A 103 -2.27 -5.01 -3.87
CA GLY A 103 -2.56 -4.86 -5.30
C GLY A 103 -2.37 -6.14 -6.11
N SER A 104 -2.20 -7.29 -5.45
CA SER A 104 -2.16 -8.57 -6.13
C SER A 104 -3.53 -9.21 -6.14
N SER A 105 -4.42 -8.62 -6.95
CA SER A 105 -5.19 -9.47 -7.85
C SER A 105 -4.19 -10.48 -8.42
N SER A 106 -4.42 -11.74 -8.11
CA SER A 106 -3.60 -12.86 -8.54
C SER A 106 -3.05 -12.62 -9.95
N THR A 107 -1.72 -12.55 -10.09
CA THR A 107 -1.07 -12.57 -11.40
C THR A 107 -1.40 -13.87 -12.17
N THR A 108 -2.03 -14.84 -11.52
CA THR A 108 -2.85 -15.83 -12.20
C THR A 108 -4.20 -15.22 -12.54
N CYS A 109 -4.38 -14.85 -13.81
CA CYS A 109 -5.69 -14.60 -14.39
C CYS A 109 -6.50 -15.89 -14.40
N VAL A 110 -7.07 -16.24 -13.25
CA VAL A 110 -7.80 -17.50 -13.06
C VAL A 110 -9.10 -17.21 -12.32
N ASP A 111 -10.12 -17.97 -12.68
CA ASP A 111 -11.42 -17.90 -12.05
C ASP A 111 -11.38 -18.63 -10.70
N LEU A 112 -11.73 -17.92 -9.63
CA LEU A 112 -11.76 -18.44 -8.27
C LEU A 112 -12.89 -19.47 -8.11
N ALA A 113 -12.62 -20.53 -7.35
CA ALA A 113 -13.59 -21.57 -7.02
C ALA A 113 -13.62 -21.82 -5.51
N ALA A 114 -14.73 -22.40 -5.04
CA ALA A 114 -14.77 -22.91 -3.67
C ALA A 114 -13.74 -24.06 -3.49
N PRO A 115 -13.19 -24.26 -2.29
CA PRO A 115 -12.22 -25.33 -2.04
C PRO A 115 -12.75 -26.70 -2.47
N GLY A 116 -12.03 -27.37 -3.38
CA GLY A 116 -12.39 -28.70 -3.89
C GLY A 116 -13.51 -28.71 -4.94
N GLN A 117 -13.90 -27.55 -5.48
CA GLN A 117 -14.92 -27.44 -6.53
C GLN A 117 -14.34 -26.81 -7.80
N ALA A 118 -14.99 -27.09 -8.93
CA ALA A 118 -14.72 -26.38 -10.18
C ALA A 118 -15.25 -24.94 -10.11
N SER A 119 -14.61 -24.00 -10.83
CA SER A 119 -15.07 -22.61 -10.89
C SER A 119 -16.45 -22.56 -11.55
N THR A 120 -17.44 -21.99 -10.86
CA THR A 120 -18.81 -21.78 -11.40
C THR A 120 -18.90 -20.59 -12.35
N CYS A 121 -17.79 -19.86 -12.53
CA CYS A 121 -17.68 -18.68 -13.38
C CYS A 121 -18.20 -18.86 -14.81
N PRO A 122 -17.95 -19.99 -15.53
CA PRO A 122 -18.47 -20.17 -16.89
C PRO A 122 -20.01 -20.07 -16.96
N GLY A 123 -20.70 -20.61 -15.96
CA GLY A 123 -22.17 -20.54 -15.84
C GLY A 123 -22.70 -19.19 -15.35
N GLN A 124 -21.82 -18.31 -14.86
CA GLN A 124 -22.16 -16.98 -14.35
C GLN A 124 -21.65 -15.84 -15.24
N SER A 125 -21.20 -16.14 -16.45
CA SER A 125 -20.69 -15.15 -17.41
C SER A 125 -21.69 -14.02 -17.72
N TYR A 126 -23.00 -14.28 -17.63
CA TYR A 126 -24.02 -13.24 -17.80
C TYR A 126 -23.96 -12.13 -16.74
N LEU A 127 -23.42 -12.42 -15.55
CA LEU A 127 -23.26 -11.44 -14.46
C LEU A 127 -22.13 -10.43 -14.72
N CYS A 128 -21.23 -10.71 -15.67
CA CYS A 128 -20.15 -9.78 -16.06
C CYS A 128 -20.70 -8.43 -16.56
N GLN A 129 -21.92 -8.42 -17.12
CA GLN A 129 -22.58 -7.21 -17.62
C GLN A 129 -23.56 -6.59 -16.61
N ASN A 130 -23.84 -7.28 -15.50
CA ASN A 130 -24.77 -6.77 -14.50
C ASN A 130 -24.08 -5.77 -13.58
N ALA A 131 -24.56 -4.53 -13.52
CA ALA A 131 -23.93 -3.44 -12.76
C ALA A 131 -23.73 -3.76 -11.26
N VAL A 132 -24.61 -4.56 -10.65
CA VAL A 132 -24.53 -4.93 -9.23
C VAL A 132 -23.44 -5.97 -9.00
N TYR A 133 -23.33 -6.95 -9.91
CA TYR A 133 -22.40 -8.08 -9.75
C TYR A 133 -21.06 -7.88 -10.44
N ARG A 134 -20.90 -6.82 -11.24
CA ARG A 134 -19.69 -6.52 -12.01
C ARG A 134 -18.42 -6.47 -11.16
N GLU A 135 -18.46 -5.80 -10.01
CA GLU A 135 -17.30 -5.72 -9.12
C GLU A 135 -16.98 -7.06 -8.45
N LEU A 136 -18.00 -7.87 -8.13
CA LEU A 136 -17.79 -9.23 -7.64
C LEU A 136 -17.14 -10.12 -8.71
N MET A 137 -17.62 -10.02 -9.96
CA MET A 137 -17.11 -10.79 -11.09
C MET A 137 -15.68 -10.38 -11.47
N ARG A 138 -15.27 -9.12 -11.24
CA ARG A 138 -13.88 -8.67 -11.38
C ARG A 138 -12.91 -9.38 -10.44
N VAL A 139 -13.37 -9.74 -9.25
CA VAL A 139 -12.53 -10.40 -8.25
C VAL A 139 -12.61 -11.92 -8.40
N GLN A 140 -13.82 -12.47 -8.56
CA GLN A 140 -14.06 -13.91 -8.57
C GLN A 140 -13.85 -14.58 -9.93
N CYS A 141 -14.15 -13.88 -11.03
CA CYS A 141 -14.15 -14.47 -12.37
C CYS A 141 -13.41 -13.59 -13.39
N PRO A 142 -12.17 -13.15 -13.09
CA PRO A 142 -11.47 -12.18 -13.93
C PRO A 142 -11.13 -12.74 -15.32
N ARG A 143 -10.97 -14.06 -15.45
CA ARG A 143 -10.69 -14.73 -16.73
C ARG A 143 -11.96 -14.94 -17.54
N THR A 144 -13.04 -15.43 -16.93
CA THR A 144 -14.33 -15.62 -17.61
C THR A 144 -14.92 -14.29 -18.11
N CYS A 145 -14.76 -13.20 -17.36
CA CYS A 145 -15.25 -11.88 -17.77
C CYS A 145 -14.26 -11.07 -18.64
N GLY A 146 -13.08 -11.61 -18.97
CA GLY A 146 -12.10 -10.94 -19.82
C GLY A 146 -11.46 -9.70 -19.20
N TYR A 147 -11.40 -9.61 -17.87
CA TYR A 147 -10.72 -8.52 -17.16
C TYR A 147 -9.19 -8.69 -17.13
N CYS A 148 -8.70 -9.87 -17.50
CA CYS A 148 -7.29 -10.17 -17.67
C CYS A 148 -7.10 -11.24 -18.76
N THR A 149 -5.86 -11.38 -19.23
CA THR A 149 -5.42 -12.34 -20.26
C THR A 149 -4.23 -13.14 -19.76
#